data_AF-A0ABD1FDD9-F1
#
_entry.id   AF-A0ABD1FDD9-F1
#
_cell.length_a   1.000
_cell.length_b   1.000
_cell.length_c   1.000
_cell.angle_alpha   90.00
_cell.angle_beta   90.00
_cell.angle_gamma   90.00
#
_symmetry.space_group_name_H-M   'P 1'
#
loop_
_entity.id
_entity.type
_entity.pdbx_description
1 polymer ?
#
loop_
_entity_poly.entity_id
_entity_poly.type
_entity_poly.pdbx_seq_one_letter_code
_entity_poly.pdbx_strand_id
1 'polypeptide(L)'
;MENLTENIEKLEVNSSESDDESSSDSSSSEEEMQPNFQVAMWDFNQCDPRKCSGRKLARLKLIKSLKIKQKFPGLVLTPIAEKCVSPADRDVVTTKGIAVVDCSWARIDETPLAALKPSHGRLLPFLVAANPINYGKPFQLSCVEAIAATMYITGFKKEAKFYLNKFTWGHSFIELNEEILEVYSNCTDSVSVVEEQKKYIEKEQQLQRDRQKSRDFPSSSDSSDSSDSSDSD
;
A
#
# COMPACT_ATOMS: atom_id res chain seq x y z
N MET A 1 35.54 29.59 -3.38
CA MET A 1 35.27 29.61 -4.84
C MET A 1 36.61 29.90 -5.48
N GLU A 2 37.38 28.97 -6.00
CA GLU A 2 37.24 27.66 -6.63
C GLU A 2 38.68 27.11 -6.61
N ASN A 3 39.07 25.85 -6.52
CA ASN A 3 38.49 24.52 -6.38
C ASN A 3 39.74 23.73 -5.92
N LEU A 4 39.81 22.94 -4.84
CA LEU A 4 38.92 21.83 -4.48
C LEU A 4 38.64 20.86 -5.64
N THR A 5 39.58 20.70 -6.59
CA THR A 5 39.52 19.61 -7.59
C THR A 5 40.88 19.09 -8.12
N GLU A 6 42.04 19.60 -7.71
CA GLU A 6 43.30 19.25 -8.42
C GLU A 6 44.31 18.35 -7.68
N ASN A 7 43.99 17.87 -6.47
CA ASN A 7 44.92 17.04 -5.68
C ASN A 7 44.58 15.55 -5.57
N ILE A 8 43.74 14.97 -6.45
CA ILE A 8 43.35 13.54 -6.37
C ILE A 8 43.52 12.78 -7.72
N GLU A 9 44.24 13.33 -8.70
CA GLU A 9 44.35 12.70 -10.04
C GLU A 9 45.77 12.37 -10.52
N LYS A 10 46.74 12.21 -9.63
CA LYS A 10 48.04 11.62 -10.00
C LYS A 10 48.53 10.66 -8.93
N LEU A 11 48.30 9.37 -9.13
CA LEU A 11 49.34 8.33 -9.17
C LEU A 11 48.70 6.96 -9.44
N GLU A 12 49.15 6.35 -10.53
CA GLU A 12 48.70 5.08 -11.08
C GLU A 12 49.11 3.88 -10.22
N VAL A 13 48.20 2.89 -10.20
CA VAL A 13 48.39 1.44 -10.32
C VAL A 13 49.81 0.90 -10.10
N ASN A 14 49.96 0.03 -9.09
CA ASN A 14 50.78 -1.17 -9.27
C ASN A 14 50.12 -2.38 -8.58
N SER A 15 50.04 -3.45 -9.36
CA SER A 15 49.40 -4.73 -9.11
C SER A 15 50.18 -5.64 -8.16
N SER A 16 49.47 -6.35 -7.30
CA SER A 16 49.82 -7.70 -6.86
C SER A 16 48.58 -8.40 -6.32
N GLU A 17 48.10 -9.41 -7.04
CA GLU A 17 47.12 -10.38 -6.58
C GLU A 17 47.67 -11.14 -5.38
N SER A 18 46.84 -11.28 -4.35
CA SER A 18 47.00 -12.24 -3.27
C SER A 18 45.59 -12.53 -2.76
N ASP A 19 45.08 -13.70 -3.14
CA ASP A 19 43.79 -14.23 -2.69
C ASP A 19 43.85 -14.48 -1.17
N ASP A 20 43.17 -13.63 -0.40
CA ASP A 20 42.75 -13.89 0.97
C ASP A 20 41.34 -13.31 1.14
N GLU A 21 40.35 -14.10 0.75
CA GLU A 21 38.93 -13.85 1.02
C GLU A 21 38.69 -13.98 2.53
N SER A 22 38.69 -12.86 3.24
CA SER A 22 37.98 -12.74 4.51
C SER A 22 37.19 -11.43 4.60
N SER A 23 35.87 -11.61 4.55
CA SER A 23 34.81 -10.82 5.21
C SER A 23 34.82 -9.30 5.07
N SER A 24 33.89 -8.80 4.26
CA SER A 24 32.97 -7.76 4.74
C SER A 24 31.55 -8.29 4.68
N ASP A 25 31.26 -9.05 5.72
CA ASP A 25 29.94 -9.51 6.10
C ASP A 25 29.05 -8.29 6.39
N SER A 26 28.28 -7.86 5.39
CA SER A 26 27.18 -6.90 5.59
C SER A 26 25.85 -7.63 5.67
N SER A 27 25.77 -8.66 6.51
CA SER A 27 24.53 -9.38 6.83
C SER A 27 23.93 -9.01 8.19
N SER A 28 24.35 -7.90 8.81
CA SER A 28 24.12 -7.69 10.25
C SER A 28 23.55 -6.31 10.64
N SER A 29 22.50 -5.81 9.97
CA SER A 29 21.72 -4.66 10.50
C SER A 29 20.32 -4.43 9.92
N GLU A 30 19.72 -5.40 9.22
CA GLU A 30 18.30 -5.36 8.83
C GLU A 30 17.67 -6.75 9.02
N GLU A 31 17.47 -7.16 10.27
CA GLU A 31 16.51 -8.23 10.55
C GLU A 31 15.09 -7.69 10.29
N GLU A 32 14.75 -7.69 9.01
CA GLU A 32 13.40 -7.59 8.47
C GLU A 32 12.53 -8.69 9.12
N MET A 33 11.91 -8.35 10.25
CA MET A 33 11.13 -9.28 11.06
C MET A 33 9.94 -9.86 10.29
N GLN A 34 9.98 -11.18 10.07
CA GLN A 34 8.80 -11.93 9.66
C GLN A 34 7.76 -11.94 10.79
N PRO A 35 6.45 -11.80 10.51
CA PRO A 35 5.43 -11.87 11.55
C PRO A 35 5.44 -13.23 12.24
N ASN A 36 5.29 -13.21 13.56
CA ASN A 36 5.16 -14.43 14.38
C ASN A 36 3.72 -14.97 14.42
N PHE A 37 2.85 -14.52 13.50
CA PHE A 37 1.46 -14.94 13.37
C PHE A 37 1.17 -15.41 11.95
N GLN A 38 0.13 -16.23 11.81
CA GLN A 38 -0.22 -16.81 10.51
C GLN A 38 -0.81 -15.75 9.57
N VAL A 39 -0.35 -15.75 8.31
CA VAL A 39 -1.00 -15.01 7.22
C VAL A 39 -1.52 -15.99 6.19
N ALA A 40 -2.77 -15.84 5.77
CA ALA A 40 -3.45 -16.76 4.86
C ALA A 40 -4.28 -16.05 3.79
N MET A 41 -4.65 -16.78 2.73
CA MET A 41 -5.60 -16.26 1.73
C MET A 41 -6.50 -17.35 1.18
N TRP A 42 -7.71 -16.98 0.78
CA TRP A 42 -8.50 -17.77 -0.17
C TRP A 42 -8.20 -17.27 -1.58
N ASP A 43 -7.60 -18.11 -2.42
CA ASP A 43 -7.36 -17.83 -3.84
C ASP A 43 -8.53 -18.37 -4.67
N PHE A 44 -9.29 -17.47 -5.29
CA PHE A 44 -10.40 -17.81 -6.17
C PHE A 44 -10.00 -17.96 -7.64
N ASN A 45 -8.70 -17.89 -7.95
CA ASN A 45 -8.14 -18.03 -9.29
C ASN A 45 -8.72 -17.05 -10.32
N GLN A 46 -9.13 -15.86 -9.87
CA GLN A 46 -9.77 -14.86 -10.73
C GLN A 46 -8.80 -13.82 -11.32
N CYS A 47 -7.56 -13.77 -10.82
CA CYS A 47 -6.54 -12.81 -11.20
C CYS A 47 -5.43 -13.46 -12.05
N ASP A 48 -4.75 -12.64 -12.86
CA ASP A 48 -3.53 -13.08 -13.57
C ASP A 48 -2.46 -13.51 -12.53
N PRO A 49 -1.98 -14.78 -12.57
CA PRO A 49 -0.99 -15.29 -11.62
C PRO A 49 0.30 -14.47 -11.54
N ARG A 50 0.69 -13.78 -12.63
CA ARG A 50 1.94 -12.99 -12.67
C ARG A 50 1.79 -11.64 -11.98
N LYS A 51 0.58 -11.07 -12.00
CA LYS A 51 0.27 -9.75 -11.44
C LYS A 51 -0.33 -9.81 -10.03
N CYS A 52 -0.89 -10.96 -9.64
CA CYS A 52 -1.50 -11.15 -8.33
C CYS A 52 -0.45 -11.06 -7.20
N SER A 53 -0.62 -10.09 -6.30
CA SER A 53 0.25 -9.91 -5.13
C SER A 53 0.07 -11.05 -4.12
N GLY A 54 -1.14 -11.59 -3.94
CA GLY A 54 -1.40 -12.75 -3.07
C GLY A 54 -0.61 -14.00 -3.51
N ARG A 55 -0.67 -14.33 -4.81
CA ARG A 55 0.12 -15.44 -5.38
C ARG A 55 1.62 -15.19 -5.34
N LYS A 56 2.07 -13.94 -5.48
CA LYS A 56 3.48 -13.60 -5.27
C LYS A 56 3.91 -13.87 -3.82
N LEU A 57 3.12 -13.45 -2.83
CA LEU A 57 3.39 -13.77 -1.43
C LEU A 57 3.40 -15.29 -1.17
N ALA A 58 2.55 -16.05 -1.86
CA ALA A 58 2.50 -17.51 -1.71
C ALA A 58 3.78 -18.17 -2.23
N ARG A 59 4.31 -17.71 -3.38
CA ARG A 59 5.61 -18.16 -3.91
C ARG A 59 6.77 -17.84 -2.96
N LEU A 60 6.69 -16.73 -2.25
CA LEU A 60 7.66 -16.32 -1.22
C LEU A 60 7.46 -17.03 0.13
N LYS A 61 6.47 -17.94 0.24
CA LYS A 61 6.10 -18.62 1.50
C LYS A 61 5.70 -17.68 2.65
N LEU A 62 5.23 -16.47 2.31
CA LEU A 62 4.77 -15.46 3.27
C LEU A 62 3.26 -15.51 3.53
N ILE A 63 2.51 -16.30 2.75
CA ILE A 63 1.07 -16.48 2.92
C ILE A 63 0.69 -17.93 2.60
N LYS A 64 -0.24 -18.49 3.37
CA LYS A 64 -0.78 -19.83 3.15
C LYS A 64 -2.08 -19.78 2.36
N SER A 65 -2.15 -20.45 1.22
CA SER A 65 -3.41 -20.63 0.49
C SER A 65 -4.33 -21.61 1.22
N LEU A 66 -5.56 -21.16 1.49
CA LEU A 66 -6.63 -21.92 2.12
C LEU A 66 -7.53 -22.55 1.07
N LYS A 67 -8.10 -23.72 1.37
CA LYS A 67 -9.19 -24.29 0.57
C LYS A 67 -10.47 -23.49 0.81
N ILE A 68 -11.36 -23.36 -0.17
CA ILE A 68 -12.63 -22.60 -0.04
C ILE A 68 -13.46 -23.01 1.17
N LYS A 69 -13.52 -24.32 1.49
CA LYS A 69 -14.26 -24.84 2.66
C LYS A 69 -13.51 -24.73 3.99
N GLN A 70 -12.25 -24.33 3.97
CA GLN A 70 -11.41 -24.22 5.16
C GLN A 70 -11.73 -22.91 5.89
N LYS A 71 -12.07 -23.02 7.18
CA LYS A 71 -12.26 -21.85 8.05
C LYS A 71 -10.93 -21.26 8.47
N PHE A 72 -10.91 -19.95 8.71
CA PHE A 72 -9.79 -19.25 9.32
C PHE A 72 -10.25 -18.64 10.66
N PRO A 73 -9.53 -18.91 11.77
CA PRO A 73 -9.97 -18.46 13.09
C PRO A 73 -9.64 -16.99 13.38
N GLY A 74 -8.70 -16.39 12.63
CA GLY A 74 -8.23 -15.02 12.85
C GLY A 74 -9.03 -13.95 12.13
N LEU A 75 -8.41 -12.78 11.98
CA LEU A 75 -9.01 -11.63 11.33
C LEU A 75 -9.11 -11.86 9.82
N VAL A 76 -10.29 -11.65 9.24
CA VAL A 76 -10.54 -11.86 7.81
C VAL A 76 -10.92 -10.54 7.16
N LEU A 77 -10.11 -10.09 6.20
CA LEU A 77 -10.44 -8.93 5.37
C LEU A 77 -11.45 -9.33 4.31
N THR A 78 -12.63 -8.74 4.35
CA THR A 78 -13.73 -9.09 3.45
C THR A 78 -14.70 -7.92 3.27
N PRO A 79 -15.23 -7.68 2.06
CA PRO A 79 -16.13 -6.55 1.80
C PRO A 79 -17.53 -6.73 2.43
N ILE A 80 -17.85 -7.93 2.94
CA ILE A 80 -19.14 -8.23 3.59
C ILE A 80 -19.10 -8.04 5.12
N ALA A 81 -17.99 -7.54 5.66
CA ALA A 81 -17.88 -7.26 7.09
C ALA A 81 -18.55 -5.93 7.45
N GLU A 82 -18.92 -5.77 8.72
CA GLU A 82 -19.55 -4.55 9.24
C GLU A 82 -18.58 -3.65 10.03
N LYS A 83 -17.51 -4.24 10.58
CA LYS A 83 -16.54 -3.54 11.42
C LYS A 83 -15.27 -3.24 10.63
N CYS A 84 -14.69 -2.07 10.81
CA CYS A 84 -13.38 -1.72 10.28
C CYS A 84 -12.26 -2.29 11.16
N VAL A 85 -11.11 -2.59 10.54
CA VAL A 85 -9.87 -2.90 11.26
C VAL A 85 -9.53 -1.74 12.19
N SER A 86 -9.14 -2.06 13.42
CA SER A 86 -8.71 -1.09 14.43
C SER A 86 -7.62 -1.66 15.33
N PRO A 87 -6.93 -0.83 16.14
CA PRO A 87 -5.92 -1.32 17.09
C PRO A 87 -6.44 -2.38 18.08
N ALA A 88 -7.74 -2.39 18.41
CA ALA A 88 -8.38 -3.43 19.22
C ALA A 88 -8.28 -4.85 18.62
N ASP A 89 -7.98 -4.98 17.32
CA ASP A 89 -7.82 -6.27 16.65
C ASP A 89 -6.43 -6.91 16.88
N ARG A 90 -5.49 -6.20 17.53
CA ARG A 90 -4.11 -6.65 17.74
C ARG A 90 -4.00 -8.04 18.37
N ASP A 91 -4.82 -8.35 19.36
CA ASP A 91 -4.79 -9.65 20.04
C ASP A 91 -5.26 -10.79 19.12
N VAL A 92 -6.28 -10.54 18.31
CA VAL A 92 -6.77 -11.51 17.32
C VAL A 92 -5.71 -11.77 16.24
N VAL A 93 -5.05 -10.71 15.76
CA VAL A 93 -3.95 -10.81 14.80
C VAL A 93 -2.80 -11.62 15.39
N THR A 94 -2.36 -11.30 16.60
CA THR A 94 -1.24 -11.97 17.27
C THR A 94 -1.52 -13.47 17.48
N THR A 95 -2.71 -13.81 17.97
CA THR A 95 -3.02 -15.19 18.40
C THR A 95 -3.55 -16.07 17.28
N LYS A 96 -4.26 -15.51 16.31
CA LYS A 96 -5.00 -16.27 15.29
C LYS A 96 -4.63 -15.89 13.85
N GLY A 97 -3.93 -14.78 13.65
CA GLY A 97 -3.43 -14.35 12.34
C GLY A 97 -4.40 -13.52 11.50
N ILE A 98 -4.00 -13.30 10.25
CA ILE A 98 -4.71 -12.49 9.24
C ILE A 98 -5.02 -13.35 8.03
N ALA A 99 -6.22 -13.22 7.46
CA ALA A 99 -6.55 -13.78 6.16
C ALA A 99 -7.19 -12.74 5.24
N VAL A 100 -6.93 -12.90 3.94
CA VAL A 100 -7.51 -12.08 2.87
C VAL A 100 -8.24 -12.93 1.85
N VAL A 101 -9.17 -12.32 1.13
CA VAL A 101 -9.81 -12.95 -0.04
C VAL A 101 -9.13 -12.42 -1.30
N ASP A 102 -8.42 -13.30 -2.01
CA ASP A 102 -7.80 -12.97 -3.30
C ASP A 102 -8.80 -13.25 -4.43
N CYS A 103 -9.51 -12.20 -4.82
CA CYS A 103 -10.48 -12.20 -5.92
C CYS A 103 -10.27 -10.97 -6.81
N SER A 104 -10.82 -11.01 -8.02
CA SER A 104 -10.80 -9.84 -8.90
C SER A 104 -11.83 -8.83 -8.41
N TRP A 105 -11.47 -7.55 -8.33
CA TRP A 105 -12.43 -6.48 -8.08
C TRP A 105 -13.61 -6.48 -9.07
N ALA A 106 -13.39 -6.94 -10.32
CA ALA A 106 -14.43 -7.03 -11.34
C ALA A 106 -15.39 -8.21 -11.15
N ARG A 107 -15.05 -9.19 -10.31
CA ARG A 107 -15.83 -10.43 -10.09
C ARG A 107 -16.10 -10.69 -8.61
N ILE A 108 -16.12 -9.62 -7.82
CA ILE A 108 -16.34 -9.70 -6.38
C ILE A 108 -17.75 -10.21 -6.06
N ASP A 109 -18.75 -9.78 -6.85
CA ASP A 109 -20.16 -10.17 -6.71
C ASP A 109 -20.41 -11.65 -7.04
N GLU A 110 -19.59 -12.23 -7.93
CA GLU A 110 -19.63 -13.65 -8.28
C GLU A 110 -18.92 -14.54 -7.25
N THR A 111 -18.16 -13.93 -6.34
CA THR A 111 -17.35 -14.67 -5.37
C THR A 111 -18.22 -15.08 -4.18
N PRO A 112 -18.23 -16.35 -3.75
CA PRO A 112 -19.08 -16.83 -2.66
C PRO A 112 -18.53 -16.41 -1.28
N LEU A 113 -18.42 -15.11 -1.03
CA LEU A 113 -17.87 -14.52 0.19
C LEU A 113 -18.66 -14.94 1.43
N ALA A 114 -19.99 -15.03 1.32
CA ALA A 114 -20.87 -15.47 2.40
C ALA A 114 -20.58 -16.93 2.84
N ALA A 115 -20.03 -17.77 1.97
CA ALA A 115 -19.68 -19.15 2.31
C ALA A 115 -18.47 -19.23 3.26
N LEU A 116 -17.63 -18.19 3.31
CA LEU A 116 -16.42 -18.16 4.14
C LEU A 116 -16.74 -18.03 5.64
N LYS A 117 -17.90 -17.44 5.98
CA LYS A 117 -18.41 -17.25 7.36
C LYS A 117 -17.30 -16.84 8.36
N PRO A 118 -16.65 -15.68 8.14
CA PRO A 118 -15.52 -15.25 8.96
C PRO A 118 -15.96 -14.94 10.39
N SER A 119 -15.23 -15.45 11.39
CA SER A 119 -15.51 -15.17 12.80
C SER A 119 -15.12 -13.74 13.21
N HIS A 120 -14.03 -13.23 12.63
CA HIS A 120 -13.55 -11.86 12.84
C HIS A 120 -13.44 -11.12 11.50
N GLY A 121 -14.57 -10.98 10.80
CA GLY A 121 -14.63 -10.21 9.55
C GLY A 121 -14.34 -8.73 9.79
N ARG A 122 -13.49 -8.12 8.95
CA ARG A 122 -13.17 -6.69 8.97
C ARG A 122 -13.14 -6.08 7.58
N LEU A 123 -13.60 -4.83 7.49
CA LEU A 123 -13.36 -3.91 6.39
C LEU A 123 -12.04 -3.17 6.61
N LEU A 124 -11.38 -2.78 5.54
CA LEU A 124 -10.30 -1.79 5.63
C LEU A 124 -10.88 -0.38 5.59
N PRO A 125 -10.37 0.55 6.41
CA PRO A 125 -10.75 1.94 6.30
C PRO A 125 -10.22 2.56 4.99
N PHE A 126 -10.62 3.80 4.73
CA PHE A 126 -10.18 4.56 3.56
C PHE A 126 -8.65 4.61 3.49
N LEU A 127 -8.13 4.10 2.39
CA LEU A 127 -6.72 4.11 2.00
C LEU A 127 -6.66 4.18 0.48
N VAL A 128 -5.58 4.73 -0.04
CA VAL A 128 -5.33 4.90 -1.46
C VAL A 128 -4.32 3.87 -1.92
N ALA A 129 -4.64 3.18 -3.02
CA ALA A 129 -3.74 2.21 -3.62
C ALA A 129 -2.47 2.87 -4.18
N ALA A 130 -1.32 2.26 -3.90
CA ALA A 130 -0.03 2.58 -4.51
C ALA A 130 0.43 1.51 -5.51
N ASN A 131 -0.30 0.40 -5.63
CA ASN A 131 0.00 -0.63 -6.61
C ASN A 131 -0.13 -0.11 -8.06
N PRO A 132 0.69 -0.59 -9.02
CA PRO A 132 0.70 -0.10 -10.40
C PRO A 132 -0.61 -0.25 -11.17
N ILE A 133 -1.52 -1.12 -10.74
CA ILE A 133 -2.78 -1.39 -11.45
C ILE A 133 -3.87 -0.38 -11.07
N ASN A 134 -3.91 0.01 -9.80
CA ASN A 134 -4.95 0.86 -9.22
C ASN A 134 -4.40 2.12 -8.55
N TYR A 135 -3.18 2.55 -8.91
CA TYR A 135 -2.53 3.70 -8.31
C TYR A 135 -3.46 4.91 -8.20
N GLY A 136 -3.53 5.51 -7.01
CA GLY A 136 -4.36 6.68 -6.73
C GLY A 136 -5.85 6.39 -6.53
N LYS A 137 -6.32 5.15 -6.72
CA LYS A 137 -7.72 4.79 -6.51
C LYS A 137 -7.99 4.47 -5.04
N PRO A 138 -9.00 5.08 -4.41
CA PRO A 138 -9.38 4.77 -3.04
C PRO A 138 -10.01 3.38 -2.95
N PHE A 139 -9.82 2.69 -1.82
CA PHE A 139 -10.37 1.36 -1.49
C PHE A 139 -9.91 0.18 -2.39
N GLN A 140 -9.29 0.43 -3.53
CA GLN A 140 -8.89 -0.61 -4.50
C GLN A 140 -7.49 -1.17 -4.22
N LEU A 141 -7.26 -1.54 -2.97
CA LEU A 141 -6.00 -2.10 -2.49
C LEU A 141 -5.76 -3.49 -3.09
N SER A 142 -4.50 -3.84 -3.24
CA SER A 142 -4.05 -5.20 -3.53
C SER A 142 -3.95 -6.04 -2.24
N CYS A 143 -3.87 -7.36 -2.36
CA CYS A 143 -3.78 -8.26 -1.20
C CYS A 143 -2.61 -7.93 -0.26
N VAL A 144 -1.43 -7.56 -0.79
CA VAL A 144 -0.28 -7.16 0.05
C VAL A 144 -0.53 -5.84 0.77
N GLU A 145 -1.11 -4.84 0.11
CA GLU A 145 -1.44 -3.54 0.74
C GLU A 145 -2.49 -3.73 1.83
N ALA A 146 -3.48 -4.59 1.60
CA ALA A 146 -4.51 -4.91 2.56
C ALA A 146 -3.95 -5.58 3.84
N ILE A 147 -3.04 -6.55 3.66
CA ILE A 147 -2.34 -7.20 4.77
C ILE A 147 -1.46 -6.19 5.51
N ALA A 148 -0.66 -5.41 4.79
CA ALA A 148 0.26 -4.44 5.36
C ALA A 148 -0.49 -3.32 6.11
N ALA A 149 -1.60 -2.81 5.57
CA ALA A 149 -2.46 -1.85 6.25
C ALA A 149 -3.01 -2.42 7.56
N THR A 150 -3.48 -3.67 7.54
CA THR A 150 -3.96 -4.35 8.74
C THR A 150 -2.87 -4.46 9.80
N MET A 151 -1.67 -4.90 9.39
CA MET A 151 -0.50 -4.97 10.27
C MET A 151 -0.16 -3.59 10.83
N TYR A 152 -0.14 -2.55 10.01
CA TYR A 152 0.17 -1.19 10.43
C TYR A 152 -0.83 -0.68 11.48
N ILE A 153 -2.13 -0.78 11.19
CA ILE A 153 -3.21 -0.31 12.08
C ILE A 153 -3.18 -1.07 13.41
N THR A 154 -2.87 -2.37 13.40
CA THR A 154 -2.77 -3.17 14.63
C THR A 154 -1.42 -3.07 15.34
N GLY A 155 -0.53 -2.18 14.87
CA GLY A 155 0.75 -1.86 15.51
C GLY A 155 1.92 -2.79 15.17
N PHE A 156 1.82 -3.58 14.11
CA PHE A 156 2.89 -4.40 13.51
C PHE A 156 3.54 -3.66 12.33
N LYS A 157 4.03 -2.44 12.60
CA LYS A 157 4.55 -1.54 11.55
C LYS A 157 5.79 -2.11 10.85
N LYS A 158 6.61 -2.91 11.54
CA LYS A 158 7.83 -3.52 10.97
C LYS A 158 7.48 -4.64 9.99
N GLU A 159 6.53 -5.50 10.37
CA GLU A 159 6.01 -6.58 9.57
C GLU A 159 5.27 -6.05 8.35
N ALA A 160 4.53 -4.95 8.49
CA ALA A 160 3.91 -4.25 7.36
C ALA A 160 4.96 -3.83 6.32
N LYS A 161 6.05 -3.18 6.76
CA LYS A 161 7.17 -2.77 5.90
C LYS A 161 7.84 -3.99 5.25
N PHE A 162 8.07 -5.06 6.01
CA PHE A 162 8.65 -6.30 5.48
C PHE A 162 7.84 -6.89 4.31
N TYR A 163 6.51 -6.93 4.42
CA TYR A 163 5.65 -7.44 3.32
C TYR A 163 5.72 -6.53 2.09
N LEU A 164 5.71 -5.21 2.29
CA LEU A 164 5.75 -4.24 1.21
C LEU A 164 7.11 -4.22 0.50
N ASN A 165 8.22 -4.39 1.23
CA ASN A 165 9.58 -4.41 0.66
C ASN A 165 9.81 -5.56 -0.33
N LYS A 166 8.94 -6.58 -0.37
CA LYS A 166 8.97 -7.62 -1.41
C LYS A 166 8.48 -7.11 -2.77
N PHE A 167 8.00 -5.88 -2.84
CA PHE A 167 7.49 -5.21 -4.03
C PHE A 167 8.26 -3.91 -4.22
N THR A 168 8.79 -3.69 -5.43
CA THR A 168 9.61 -2.50 -5.74
C THR A 168 8.88 -1.18 -5.48
N TRP A 169 7.55 -1.16 -5.66
CA TRP A 169 6.67 -0.02 -5.41
C TRP A 169 6.08 -0.01 -3.98
N GLY A 170 6.37 -1.00 -3.14
CA GLY A 170 5.67 -1.21 -1.88
C GLY A 170 5.87 -0.08 -0.86
N HIS A 171 7.05 0.55 -0.84
CA HIS A 171 7.35 1.70 0.03
C HIS A 171 6.37 2.86 -0.19
N SER A 172 5.99 3.11 -1.44
CA SER A 172 5.07 4.18 -1.83
C SER A 172 3.68 4.03 -1.20
N PHE A 173 3.28 2.81 -0.79
CA PHE A 173 2.00 2.62 -0.11
C PHE A 173 1.94 3.28 1.26
N ILE A 174 3.00 3.13 2.07
CA ILE A 174 3.07 3.76 3.38
C ILE A 174 3.23 5.27 3.22
N GLU A 175 4.11 5.72 2.32
CA GLU A 175 4.34 7.16 2.06
C GLU A 175 3.05 7.87 1.63
N LEU A 176 2.30 7.26 0.70
CA LEU A 176 1.05 7.83 0.20
C LEU A 176 -0.04 7.95 1.29
N ASN A 177 -0.01 7.06 2.28
CA ASN A 177 -1.06 6.95 3.30
C ASN A 177 -0.54 7.26 4.71
N GLU A 178 0.64 7.88 4.86
CA GLU A 178 1.36 7.96 6.14
C GLU A 178 0.53 8.68 7.21
N GLU A 179 0.01 9.86 6.88
CA GLU A 179 -0.81 10.69 7.78
C GLU A 179 -2.00 9.89 8.32
N ILE A 180 -2.76 9.24 7.43
CA ILE A 180 -4.00 8.56 7.81
C ILE A 180 -3.74 7.20 8.47
N LEU A 181 -2.70 6.48 8.08
CA LEU A 181 -2.27 5.24 8.74
C LEU A 181 -1.81 5.50 10.18
N GLU A 182 -1.09 6.60 10.42
CA GLU A 182 -0.67 6.99 11.76
C GLU A 182 -1.89 7.30 12.64
N VAL A 183 -2.85 8.06 12.12
CA VAL A 183 -4.12 8.36 12.82
C VAL A 183 -4.88 7.07 13.16
N TYR A 184 -5.04 6.15 12.20
CA TYR A 184 -5.69 4.87 12.46
C TYR A 184 -4.95 4.00 13.49
N SER A 185 -3.61 4.05 13.51
CA SER A 185 -2.82 3.27 14.48
C SER A 185 -2.95 3.77 15.92
N ASN A 186 -3.36 5.03 16.11
CA ASN A 186 -3.59 5.66 17.41
C ASN A 186 -5.07 5.65 17.83
N CYS A 187 -5.96 5.07 17.02
CA CYS A 187 -7.36 4.86 17.36
C CYS A 187 -7.56 3.80 18.46
N THR A 188 -8.77 3.72 19.01
CA THR A 188 -9.10 2.69 20.01
C THR A 188 -9.88 1.54 19.39
N ASP A 189 -10.90 1.84 18.59
CA ASP A 189 -11.83 0.85 18.06
C ASP A 189 -12.28 1.14 16.62
N SER A 190 -13.15 0.27 16.10
CA SER A 190 -13.67 0.41 14.74
C SER A 190 -14.48 1.69 14.55
N VAL A 191 -15.09 2.25 15.60
CA VAL A 191 -15.92 3.45 15.48
C VAL A 191 -15.03 4.67 15.35
N SER A 192 -14.01 4.79 16.21
CA SER A 192 -13.05 5.89 16.16
C SER A 192 -12.30 5.92 14.83
N VAL A 193 -11.95 4.76 14.27
CA VAL A 193 -11.32 4.67 12.93
C VAL A 193 -12.24 5.26 11.84
N VAL A 194 -13.54 4.96 11.88
CA VAL A 194 -14.51 5.47 10.90
C VAL A 194 -14.75 6.97 11.07
N GLU A 195 -14.73 7.49 12.30
CA GLU A 195 -14.84 8.92 12.57
C GLU A 195 -13.63 9.69 12.04
N GLU A 196 -12.42 9.23 12.32
CA GLU A 196 -11.19 9.85 11.82
C GLU A 196 -11.09 9.77 10.29
N GLN A 197 -11.52 8.64 9.71
CA GLN A 197 -11.65 8.50 8.26
C GLN A 197 -12.53 9.61 7.65
N LYS A 198 -13.70 9.89 8.24
CA LYS A 198 -14.62 10.92 7.74
C LYS A 198 -13.98 12.30 7.79
N LYS A 199 -13.37 12.66 8.92
CA LYS A 199 -12.66 13.93 9.10
C LYS A 199 -11.56 14.11 8.06
N TYR A 200 -10.77 13.06 7.83
CA TYR A 200 -9.69 13.08 6.84
C TYR A 200 -10.22 13.31 5.41
N ILE A 201 -11.25 12.57 5.01
CA ILE A 201 -11.86 12.72 3.67
C ILE A 201 -12.43 14.13 3.48
N GLU A 202 -13.14 14.68 4.49
CA GLU A 202 -13.69 16.04 4.43
C GLU A 202 -12.60 17.11 4.32
N LYS A 203 -11.52 16.97 5.11
CA LYS A 203 -10.33 17.83 5.05
C LYS A 203 -9.70 17.82 3.66
N GLU A 204 -9.45 16.64 3.08
CA GLU A 204 -8.85 16.52 1.75
C GLU A 204 -9.74 17.09 0.64
N GLN A 205 -11.06 16.86 0.71
CA GLN A 205 -12.01 17.45 -0.22
C GLN A 205 -12.03 18.98 -0.15
N GLN A 206 -11.91 19.55 1.06
CA GLN A 206 -11.81 20.99 1.25
C GLN A 206 -10.52 21.54 0.62
N LEU A 207 -9.37 20.92 0.91
CA LEU A 207 -8.08 21.31 0.33
C LEU A 207 -8.07 21.23 -1.20
N GLN A 208 -8.71 20.20 -1.78
CA GLN A 208 -8.86 20.09 -3.23
C GLN A 208 -9.71 21.24 -3.81
N ARG A 209 -10.83 21.58 -3.16
CA ARG A 209 -11.68 22.71 -3.58
C ARG A 209 -10.94 24.05 -3.51
N ASP A 210 -10.15 24.25 -2.47
CA ASP A 210 -9.38 25.50 -2.30
C ASP A 210 -8.24 25.60 -3.31
N ARG A 211 -7.54 24.49 -3.61
CA ARG A 211 -6.55 24.40 -4.69
C ARG A 211 -7.15 24.67 -6.08
N GLN A 212 -8.39 24.24 -6.32
CA GLN A 212 -9.08 24.51 -7.59
C GLN A 212 -9.46 25.99 -7.73
N LYS A 213 -9.92 26.62 -6.64
CA LYS A 213 -10.23 28.05 -6.63
C LYS A 213 -9.01 28.94 -6.82
N SER A 214 -7.83 28.52 -6.36
CA SER A 214 -6.59 29.29 -6.51
C SER A 214 -5.91 29.13 -7.87
N ARG A 215 -6.41 28.25 -8.75
CA ARG A 215 -5.89 28.10 -10.11
C ARG A 215 -6.62 29.08 -11.03
N ASP A 216 -6.20 30.33 -11.02
CA ASP A 216 -6.52 31.31 -12.07
C ASP A 216 -5.86 30.87 -13.38
N PHE A 217 -6.56 30.01 -14.13
CA PHE A 217 -6.20 29.78 -15.53
C PHE A 217 -6.89 30.89 -16.34
N PRO A 218 -6.14 31.72 -17.11
CA PRO A 218 -6.80 32.70 -17.97
C PRO A 218 -7.71 31.95 -18.94
N SER A 219 -8.99 32.34 -18.94
CA SER A 219 -9.95 31.94 -19.96
C SER A 219 -9.36 32.24 -21.33
N SER A 220 -9.11 31.21 -22.14
CA SER A 220 -8.86 31.36 -23.57
C SER A 220 -10.18 31.75 -24.25
N SER A 221 -10.66 32.96 -23.99
CA SER A 221 -11.78 33.56 -24.70
C SER A 221 -11.23 34.19 -25.97
N ASP A 222 -11.61 33.58 -27.10
CA ASP A 222 -11.58 34.05 -28.48
C ASP A 222 -11.09 35.49 -28.70
N SER A 223 -9.94 35.62 -29.36
CA SER A 223 -9.60 36.84 -30.09
C SER A 223 -10.60 36.99 -31.24
N SER A 224 -11.62 37.80 -31.04
CA SER A 224 -12.48 38.31 -32.09
C SER A 224 -11.64 39.13 -33.08
N ASP A 225 -11.29 38.51 -34.21
CA ASP A 225 -10.61 39.15 -35.33
C ASP A 225 -11.55 40.20 -35.94
N SER A 226 -11.28 41.48 -35.66
CA SER A 226 -11.90 42.62 -36.32
C SER A 226 -10.90 43.15 -37.34
N SER A 227 -10.85 42.51 -38.51
CA SER A 227 -10.14 43.04 -39.68
C SER A 227 -11.05 44.02 -40.41
N ASP A 228 -10.91 45.30 -40.08
CA ASP A 228 -11.40 46.42 -40.88
C ASP A 228 -10.35 46.74 -41.95
N SER A 229 -10.65 46.46 -43.20
CA SER A 229 -9.83 46.84 -44.36
C SER A 229 -10.67 47.68 -45.30
N SER A 230 -10.53 49.00 -45.17
CA SER A 230 -10.95 49.99 -46.15
C SER A 230 -9.90 50.08 -47.27
N ASP A 231 -10.26 49.58 -48.45
CA ASP A 231 -9.52 49.79 -49.70
C ASP A 231 -9.51 51.28 -50.09
N SER A 232 -8.40 51.75 -50.62
CA SER A 232 -8.32 52.99 -51.40
C SER A 232 -7.35 52.77 -52.56
N ASP A 233 -7.93 52.82 -53.76
CA ASP A 233 -7.27 52.92 -55.08
C ASP A 233 -6.57 54.28 -55.27
#